data_AF-A0A3N2FCP2-F1
#
_entry.id   AF-A0A3N2FCP2-F1
#
_cell.length_a   1.000
_cell.length_b   1.000
_cell.length_c   1.000
_cell.angle_alpha   90.00
_cell.angle_beta   90.00
_cell.angle_gamma   90.00
#
_symmetry.space_group_name_H-M   'P 1'
#
loop_
_entity.id
_entity.type
_entity.pdbx_description
1 polymer ?
#
loop_
_entity_poly.entity_id
_entity_poly.type
_entity_poly.pdbx_seq_one_letter_code
_entity_poly.pdbx_strand_id
1 'polypeptide(L)'
;MIRVLVTDDSRVMRQIVIRTLRQAGYDWDVREASDGAEALAAIQADEPDVVLSDWNMPNMTGIELLRSLRAAGYETPFGFVTSEGSPEMRSTAEEAGALFLIAKPFTADGFREVIDPVLA
;
A
#
# COMPACT_ATOMS: atom_id res chain seq x y z
N MET A 1 6.82 6.83 15.72
CA MET A 1 5.77 7.24 14.77
C MET A 1 5.85 6.27 13.61
N ILE A 2 4.74 5.63 13.24
CA ILE A 2 4.72 4.68 12.11
C ILE A 2 5.01 5.46 10.82
N ARG A 3 5.88 4.93 9.98
CA ARG A 3 6.21 5.44 8.65
C ARG A 3 5.45 4.65 7.60
N VAL A 4 4.65 5.32 6.81
CA VAL A 4 3.89 4.71 5.71
C VAL A 4 4.40 5.23 4.37
N LEU A 5 4.57 4.31 3.41
CA LEU A 5 4.75 4.68 2.01
C LEU A 5 3.42 4.48 1.27
N VAL A 6 2.91 5.55 0.67
CA VAL A 6 1.70 5.53 -0.17
C VAL A 6 2.11 5.60 -1.64
N THR A 7 1.74 4.59 -2.41
CA THR A 7 2.10 4.44 -3.82
C THR A 7 0.86 4.45 -4.70
N ASP A 8 0.75 5.40 -5.63
CA ASP A 8 -0.33 5.47 -6.62
C ASP A 8 0.13 6.45 -7.71
N ASP A 9 -0.16 6.19 -8.99
CA ASP A 9 0.26 7.06 -10.10
C ASP A 9 -0.51 8.39 -10.11
N SER A 10 -1.70 8.40 -9.53
CA SER A 10 -2.48 9.61 -9.33
C SER A 10 -2.09 10.32 -8.04
N ARG A 11 -1.43 11.48 -8.19
CA ARG A 11 -1.18 12.41 -7.07
C ARG A 11 -2.46 12.73 -6.28
N VAL A 12 -3.60 12.89 -6.97
CA VAL A 12 -4.87 13.17 -6.30
C VAL A 12 -5.29 11.99 -5.42
N MET A 13 -5.14 10.76 -5.90
CA MET A 13 -5.48 9.57 -5.14
C MET A 13 -4.57 9.38 -3.93
N ARG A 14 -3.25 9.60 -4.06
CA ARG A 14 -2.34 9.61 -2.90
C ARG A 14 -2.80 10.58 -1.82
N GLN A 15 -3.20 11.81 -2.21
CA GLN A 15 -3.71 12.78 -1.25
C GLN A 15 -5.04 12.37 -0.63
N ILE A 16 -5.91 11.65 -1.35
CA ILE A 16 -7.14 11.09 -0.79
C ILE A 16 -6.80 10.02 0.25
N VAL A 17 -5.93 9.06 -0.07
CA VAL A 17 -5.47 8.02 0.87
C VAL A 17 -4.88 8.63 2.14
N ILE A 18 -4.00 9.63 1.99
CA ILE A 18 -3.36 10.33 3.13
C ILE A 18 -4.40 11.04 4.01
N ARG A 19 -5.39 11.70 3.41
CA ARG A 19 -6.47 12.34 4.17
C ARG A 19 -7.33 11.30 4.88
N THR A 20 -7.62 10.18 4.23
CA THR A 20 -8.38 9.08 4.84
C THR A 20 -7.64 8.45 6.02
N LEU A 21 -6.32 8.25 5.91
CA LEU A 21 -5.49 7.80 7.03
C LEU A 21 -5.61 8.75 8.23
N ARG A 22 -5.51 10.06 8.01
CA ARG A 22 -5.66 11.07 9.07
C ARG A 22 -7.06 11.07 9.67
N GLN A 23 -8.10 10.93 8.85
CA GLN A 23 -9.50 10.82 9.30
C GLN A 23 -9.77 9.55 10.11
N ALA A 24 -9.05 8.46 9.79
CA ALA A 24 -9.05 7.22 10.57
C ALA A 24 -8.33 7.36 11.92
N GLY A 25 -7.66 8.49 12.18
CA GLY A 25 -6.95 8.77 13.43
C GLY A 25 -5.48 8.39 13.42
N TYR A 26 -4.92 8.00 12.27
CA TYR A 26 -3.50 7.71 12.15
C TYR A 26 -2.67 8.99 12.04
N ASP A 27 -1.79 9.22 13.02
CA ASP A 27 -0.76 10.27 13.00
C ASP A 27 0.59 9.67 12.57
N TRP A 28 0.64 9.25 11.30
CA TRP A 28 1.79 8.57 10.71
C TRP A 28 2.66 9.53 9.90
N ASP A 29 3.95 9.23 9.81
CA ASP A 29 4.86 9.90 8.88
C ASP A 29 4.65 9.31 7.48
N VAL A 30 4.17 10.14 6.55
CA VAL A 30 3.76 9.68 5.22
C VAL A 30 4.78 10.09 4.17
N ARG A 31 5.26 9.10 3.42
CA ARG A 31 5.99 9.29 2.18
C ARG A 31 5.14 8.85 0.99
N GLU A 32 5.43 9.43 -0.16
CA GLU A 32 4.71 9.18 -1.41
C GLU A 32 5.67 8.65 -2.47
N ALA A 33 5.18 7.77 -3.33
CA ALA A 33 5.83 7.37 -4.56
C ALA A 33 4.78 7.29 -5.68
N SER A 34 5.18 7.61 -6.91
CA SER A 34 4.30 7.70 -8.07
C SER A 34 4.24 6.42 -8.90
N ASP A 35 5.11 5.47 -8.66
CA ASP A 35 5.05 4.14 -9.26
C ASP A 35 5.80 3.09 -8.43
N GLY A 36 5.77 1.83 -8.87
CA GLY A 36 6.46 0.73 -8.18
C GLY A 36 7.99 0.84 -8.22
N ALA A 37 8.59 1.48 -9.22
CA ALA A 37 10.04 1.61 -9.32
C ALA A 37 10.56 2.66 -8.33
N GLU A 38 9.89 3.80 -8.23
CA GLU A 38 10.15 4.83 -7.21
C GLU A 38 9.92 4.27 -5.80
N ALA A 39 8.85 3.51 -5.60
CA ALA A 39 8.58 2.86 -4.32
C ALA A 39 9.65 1.84 -3.94
N LEU A 40 10.09 0.99 -4.87
CA LEU A 40 11.15 0.02 -4.62
C LEU A 40 12.44 0.72 -4.19
N ALA A 41 12.84 1.78 -4.92
CA ALA A 41 14.01 2.56 -4.58
C ALA A 41 13.88 3.25 -3.20
N ALA A 42 12.70 3.80 -2.89
CA ALA A 42 12.42 4.43 -1.61
C ALA A 42 12.50 3.43 -0.44
N ILE A 43 11.93 2.23 -0.61
CA ILE A 43 11.96 1.16 0.41
C ILE A 43 13.40 0.67 0.64
N GLN A 44 14.19 0.51 -0.43
CA GLN A 44 15.60 0.10 -0.32
C GLN A 44 16.47 1.17 0.35
N ALA A 45 16.13 2.44 0.20
CA ALA A 45 16.87 3.54 0.80
C ALA A 45 16.53 3.73 2.29
N ASP A 46 15.26 3.62 2.65
CA ASP A 46 14.78 3.67 4.03
C ASP A 46 13.45 2.92 4.16
N GLU A 47 13.52 1.71 4.69
CA GLU A 47 12.39 0.78 4.79
C GLU A 47 11.28 1.36 5.68
N PRO A 48 10.04 1.53 5.15
CA PRO A 48 8.90 2.00 5.93
C PRO A 48 8.34 0.89 6.83
N ASP A 49 7.44 1.24 7.74
CA ASP A 49 6.77 0.26 8.59
C ASP A 49 5.55 -0.39 7.88
N VAL A 50 4.99 0.28 6.86
CA VAL A 50 3.94 -0.26 5.99
C VAL A 50 3.93 0.40 4.62
N VAL A 51 3.57 -0.36 3.59
CA VAL A 51 3.32 0.11 2.22
C VAL A 51 1.84 -0.03 1.88
N LEU A 52 1.24 1.06 1.39
CA LEU A 52 -0.09 1.10 0.79
C LEU A 52 0.05 1.39 -0.71
N SER A 53 -0.18 0.40 -1.57
CA SER A 53 0.07 0.52 -3.01
C SER A 53 -1.20 0.38 -3.82
N ASP A 54 -1.37 1.22 -4.85
CA ASP A 54 -2.25 0.88 -5.96
C ASP A 54 -1.72 -0.36 -6.70
N TRP A 55 -2.64 -1.05 -7.37
CA TRP A 55 -2.28 -2.23 -8.16
C TRP A 55 -1.67 -1.84 -9.51
N ASN A 56 -2.27 -0.87 -10.20
CA ASN A 56 -1.96 -0.53 -11.58
C ASN A 56 -1.18 0.79 -11.61
N MET A 57 0.13 0.70 -11.84
CA MET A 57 1.01 1.86 -11.94
C MET A 57 1.91 1.70 -13.19
N PRO A 58 2.36 2.80 -13.80
CA PRO A 58 3.33 2.75 -14.89
C PRO A 58 4.67 2.21 -14.38
N ASN A 59 5.55 1.77 -15.30
CA ASN A 59 6.91 1.26 -15.04
C ASN A 59 6.98 -0.06 -14.23
N MET A 60 6.29 -0.13 -13.09
CA MET A 60 6.17 -1.31 -12.24
C MET A 60 4.84 -1.26 -11.50
N THR A 61 4.03 -2.31 -11.67
CA THR A 61 2.76 -2.49 -10.96
C THR A 61 2.97 -2.78 -9.48
N GLY A 62 1.93 -2.60 -8.66
CA GLY A 62 2.02 -2.89 -7.23
C GLY A 62 2.30 -4.37 -6.93
N ILE A 63 1.77 -5.28 -7.76
CA ILE A 63 2.04 -6.73 -7.60
C ILE A 63 3.48 -7.10 -7.99
N GLU A 64 4.05 -6.44 -9.00
CA GLU A 64 5.47 -6.60 -9.35
C GLU A 64 6.38 -6.02 -8.25
N LEU A 65 6.02 -4.89 -7.67
CA LEU A 65 6.70 -4.30 -6.52
C LEU A 65 6.72 -5.29 -5.34
N LEU A 66 5.55 -5.80 -4.92
CA LEU A 66 5.46 -6.74 -3.81
C LEU A 66 6.32 -8.00 -4.05
N ARG A 67 6.23 -8.60 -5.24
CA ARG A 67 7.04 -9.77 -5.59
C ARG A 67 8.54 -9.46 -5.57
N SER A 68 8.94 -8.29 -6.04
CA SER A 68 10.34 -7.85 -6.03
C SER A 68 10.86 -7.69 -4.60
N LEU A 69 10.06 -7.11 -3.70
CA LEU A 69 10.39 -6.97 -2.28
C LEU A 69 10.58 -8.34 -1.61
N ARG A 70 9.63 -9.27 -1.81
CA ARG A 70 9.72 -10.63 -1.24
C ARG A 70 10.91 -11.40 -1.80
N ALA A 71 11.20 -11.29 -3.09
CA ALA A 71 12.38 -11.91 -3.70
C ALA A 71 13.70 -11.35 -3.15
N ALA A 72 13.72 -10.07 -2.74
CA ALA A 72 14.86 -9.42 -2.11
C ALA A 72 14.93 -9.64 -0.57
N GLY A 73 14.00 -10.41 0.01
CA GLY A 73 14.00 -10.75 1.44
C GLY A 73 13.34 -9.71 2.35
N TYR A 74 12.64 -8.72 1.80
CA TYR A 74 11.89 -7.75 2.59
C TYR A 74 10.58 -8.38 3.10
N GLU A 75 10.29 -8.20 4.38
CA GLU A 75 9.05 -8.64 5.03
C GLU A 75 8.13 -7.47 5.39
N THR A 76 8.43 -6.27 4.90
CA THR A 76 7.64 -5.07 5.16
C THR A 76 6.14 -5.34 4.94
N PRO A 77 5.28 -4.97 5.92
CA PRO A 77 3.83 -5.00 5.76
C PRO A 77 3.39 -4.30 4.48
N PHE A 78 2.59 -4.98 3.68
CA PHE A 78 2.17 -4.49 2.37
C PHE A 78 0.67 -4.71 2.18
N GLY A 79 -0.04 -3.68 1.76
CA GLY A 79 -1.45 -3.76 1.44
C GLY A 79 -1.80 -3.00 0.16
N PHE A 80 -2.83 -3.49 -0.53
CA PHE A 80 -3.32 -2.86 -1.75
C PHE A 80 -4.45 -1.88 -1.48
N VAL A 81 -4.47 -0.76 -2.23
CA VAL A 81 -5.59 0.19 -2.29
C VAL A 81 -5.96 0.40 -3.77
N THR A 82 -6.92 -0.37 -4.29
CA THR A 82 -7.13 -0.54 -5.74
C THR A 82 -8.61 -0.40 -6.14
N SER A 83 -8.88 -0.04 -7.40
CA SER A 83 -10.25 0.07 -7.94
C SER A 83 -10.94 -1.27 -8.16
N GLU A 84 -10.17 -2.32 -8.41
CA GLU A 84 -10.69 -3.67 -8.63
C GLU A 84 -10.31 -4.55 -7.44
N GLY A 85 -11.28 -5.31 -6.92
CA GLY A 85 -11.07 -6.21 -5.78
C GLY A 85 -11.65 -7.60 -6.03
N SER A 86 -11.50 -8.10 -7.26
CA SER A 86 -11.98 -9.41 -7.69
C SER A 86 -11.38 -10.54 -6.83
N PRO A 87 -12.09 -11.67 -6.66
CA PRO A 87 -11.57 -12.82 -5.90
C PRO A 87 -10.19 -13.29 -6.39
N GLU A 88 -9.97 -13.28 -7.70
CA GLU A 88 -8.70 -13.66 -8.32
C GLU A 88 -7.57 -12.70 -7.94
N MET A 89 -7.87 -11.39 -7.92
CA MET A 89 -6.91 -10.37 -7.50
C MET A 89 -6.55 -10.51 -6.01
N ARG A 90 -7.54 -10.82 -5.16
CA ARG A 90 -7.32 -11.09 -3.73
C ARG A 90 -6.43 -12.31 -3.52
N SER A 91 -6.73 -13.44 -4.19
CA SER A 91 -5.89 -14.65 -4.13
C SER A 91 -4.45 -14.34 -4.57
N THR A 92 -4.29 -13.61 -5.68
CA THR A 92 -2.97 -13.23 -6.19
C THR A 92 -2.20 -12.34 -5.20
N ALA A 93 -2.88 -11.43 -4.51
CA ALA A 93 -2.27 -10.56 -3.51
C ALA A 93 -1.82 -11.36 -2.27
N GLU A 94 -2.70 -12.22 -1.77
CA GLU A 94 -2.46 -13.06 -0.59
C GLU A 94 -1.31 -14.05 -0.85
N GLU A 95 -1.31 -14.72 -2.00
CA GLU A 95 -0.23 -15.63 -2.43
C GLU A 95 1.13 -14.91 -2.56
N ALA A 96 1.13 -13.62 -2.92
CA ALA A 96 2.32 -12.79 -2.96
C ALA A 96 2.74 -12.23 -1.59
N GLY A 97 1.95 -12.47 -0.54
CA GLY A 97 2.24 -12.03 0.82
C GLY A 97 1.79 -10.60 1.14
N ALA A 98 0.73 -10.12 0.48
CA ALA A 98 0.01 -8.93 0.91
C ALA A 98 -0.83 -9.26 2.16
N LEU A 99 -0.87 -8.34 3.11
CA LEU A 99 -1.62 -8.52 4.35
C LEU A 99 -3.09 -8.13 4.20
N PHE A 100 -3.39 -7.25 3.25
CA PHE A 100 -4.76 -6.82 2.99
C PHE A 100 -4.95 -6.18 1.61
N LEU A 101 -6.23 -6.06 1.22
CA LEU A 101 -6.68 -5.34 0.02
C LEU A 101 -7.92 -4.51 0.34
N ILE A 102 -7.81 -3.20 0.12
CA ILE A 102 -8.87 -2.20 0.26
C ILE A 102 -9.34 -1.80 -1.15
N ALA A 103 -10.62 -2.03 -1.43
CA ALA A 103 -11.22 -1.63 -2.71
C ALA A 103 -11.67 -0.16 -2.68
N LYS A 104 -11.46 0.57 -3.78
CA LYS A 104 -12.03 1.91 -4.01
C LYS A 104 -13.51 1.76 -4.43
N PRO A 105 -14.42 2.64 -3.96
CA PRO A 105 -14.22 3.71 -2.99
C PRO A 105 -14.09 3.18 -1.56
N PHE A 106 -13.31 3.88 -0.74
CA PHE A 106 -12.99 3.51 0.64
C PHE A 106 -13.35 4.61 1.64
N THR A 107 -13.41 4.26 2.92
CA THR A 107 -13.72 5.17 4.04
C THR A 107 -12.66 5.07 5.13
N ALA A 108 -12.64 6.05 6.04
CA ALA A 108 -11.79 6.01 7.23
C ALA A 108 -12.07 4.77 8.11
N ASP A 109 -13.33 4.38 8.22
CA ASP A 109 -13.74 3.18 8.98
C ASP A 109 -13.22 1.91 8.31
N GLY A 110 -13.34 1.80 6.98
CA GLY A 110 -12.80 0.67 6.23
C GLY A 110 -11.28 0.55 6.33
N PHE A 111 -10.57 1.69 6.40
CA PHE A 111 -9.12 1.69 6.68
C PHE A 111 -8.82 1.14 8.08
N ARG A 112 -9.59 1.51 9.11
CA ARG A 112 -9.42 0.97 10.47
C ARG A 112 -9.69 -0.52 10.54
N GLU A 113 -10.82 -0.96 10.00
CA GLU A 113 -11.22 -2.37 9.98
C GLU A 113 -10.16 -3.28 9.36
N VAL A 114 -9.46 -2.78 8.34
CA VAL A 114 -8.48 -3.55 7.59
C VAL A 114 -7.07 -3.45 8.17
N ILE A 115 -6.67 -2.26 8.65
CA ILE A 115 -5.29 -2.02 9.06
C ILE A 115 -5.05 -2.33 10.53
N ASP A 116 -5.99 -2.01 11.43
CA ASP A 116 -5.82 -2.24 12.88
C ASP A 116 -5.50 -3.72 13.22
N PRO A 117 -6.15 -4.73 12.62
CA PRO A 117 -5.83 -6.14 12.93
C PRO A 117 -4.41 -6.57 12.52
N VAL A 118 -3.74 -5.77 11.69
CA VAL A 118 -2.49 -6.12 11.02
C VAL A 118 -1.30 -5.36 11.60
N LEU A 119 -1.53 -4.12 12.07
CA LEU A 119 -0.48 -3.21 12.55
C LEU A 119 -0.62 -2.80 14.03
N ALA A 120 -1.60 -3.33 14.77
CA ALA A 120 -1.77 -3.08 16.20
C ALA A 120 -0.84 -3.90 17.10
#